data_AF-A0A553QS33-F1
#
_entry.id   AF-A0A553QS33-F1
#
_cell.length_a   1.000
_cell.length_b   1.000
_cell.length_c   1.000
_cell.angle_alpha   90.00
_cell.angle_beta   90.00
_cell.angle_gamma   90.00
#
_symmetry.space_group_name_H-M   'P 1'
#
loop_
_entity.id
_entity.type
_entity.pdbx_description
1 polymer ?
#
loop_
_entity_poly.entity_id
_entity_poly.type
_entity_poly.pdbx_seq_one_letter_code
_entity_poly.pdbx_strand_id
1 'polypeptide(L)'
;MLWSIPEAVRRQTVQIGLSACGATAVVDVLQAMGIAVAPETVDRCVQTSLRRNEAPLPDYLHSRSKAGATHQQLISGADQASEGRVIGRFFALHPQRQVKLVPWLAHWILRGAVPVATMNMQRAVSRGDQIPDAWHHQLIFGVAPGAVFMTNPIDLVSEEEIHERLCSESVLLIRREDVLRRLGPDVNLADITKQHPDPHWKTLDVEGQVRLMMSEEEQDEENCVKTLYLMIPAAYTSGITLFALRDSETARELMNSPDLPLFSPV
;
A
#
# COMPACT_ATOMS: atom_id res chain seq x y z
N MET A 1 16.20 -15.53 5.77
CA MET A 1 14.73 -15.48 5.97
C MET A 1 14.48 -15.22 7.44
N LEU A 2 13.42 -14.49 7.79
CA LEU A 2 12.94 -14.29 9.16
C LEU A 2 12.27 -15.55 9.70
N TRP A 3 11.50 -16.23 8.85
CA TRP A 3 10.82 -17.48 9.14
C TRP A 3 11.07 -18.48 8.03
N SER A 4 11.09 -19.78 8.36
CA SER A 4 10.91 -20.83 7.35
C SER A 4 9.49 -20.78 6.77
N ILE A 5 9.25 -21.37 5.59
CA ILE A 5 7.90 -21.41 5.00
C ILE A 5 6.87 -22.04 5.96
N PRO A 6 7.14 -23.19 6.63
CA PRO A 6 6.20 -23.75 7.60
C PRO A 6 5.94 -22.83 8.81
N GLU A 7 6.94 -22.06 9.25
CA GLU A 7 6.76 -21.08 10.31
C GLU A 7 5.92 -19.90 9.84
N ALA A 8 6.16 -19.37 8.64
CA ALA A 8 5.38 -18.29 8.07
C ALA A 8 3.90 -18.69 7.93
N VAL A 9 3.61 -19.91 7.46
CA VAL A 9 2.23 -20.43 7.37
C VAL A 9 1.55 -20.46 8.74
N ARG A 10 2.28 -20.84 9.81
CA ARG A 10 1.73 -20.91 11.18
C ARG A 10 1.65 -19.55 11.87
N ARG A 11 2.54 -18.63 11.53
CA ARG A 11 2.74 -17.36 12.23
C ARG A 11 2.08 -16.18 11.56
N GLN A 12 1.79 -16.25 10.26
CA GLN A 12 1.08 -15.16 9.57
C GLN A 12 -0.25 -14.88 10.27
N THR A 13 -0.55 -13.61 10.45
CA THR A 13 -1.84 -13.18 10.96
C THR A 13 -2.81 -13.10 9.78
N VAL A 14 -3.93 -13.82 9.87
CA VAL A 14 -5.04 -13.62 8.92
C VAL A 14 -5.61 -12.24 9.16
N GLN A 15 -5.80 -11.47 8.09
CA GLN A 15 -6.22 -10.06 8.15
C GLN A 15 -7.27 -9.79 9.24
N ILE A 16 -6.90 -8.94 10.21
CA ILE A 16 -7.63 -8.76 11.48
C ILE A 16 -8.90 -7.88 11.36
N GLY A 17 -9.18 -7.35 10.17
CA GLY A 17 -10.32 -6.47 9.93
C GLY A 17 -10.37 -5.92 8.50
N LEU A 18 -11.44 -5.21 8.16
CA LEU A 18 -11.60 -4.58 6.84
C LEU A 18 -10.57 -3.47 6.64
N SER A 19 -9.87 -3.49 5.50
CA SER A 19 -8.76 -2.57 5.19
C SER A 19 -7.57 -2.61 6.18
N ALA A 20 -7.52 -3.61 7.07
CA ALA A 20 -6.53 -3.71 8.16
C ALA A 20 -5.23 -4.40 7.75
N CYS A 21 -4.85 -4.40 6.46
CA CYS A 21 -3.61 -5.02 6.01
C CYS A 21 -2.37 -4.38 6.66
N GLY A 22 -2.39 -3.06 6.86
CA GLY A 22 -1.32 -2.33 7.56
C GLY A 22 -1.18 -2.75 9.02
N ALA A 23 -2.28 -2.79 9.77
CA ALA A 23 -2.28 -3.25 11.16
C ALA A 23 -1.86 -4.71 11.28
N THR A 24 -2.33 -5.56 10.37
CA THR A 24 -1.96 -6.98 10.32
C THR A 24 -0.45 -7.15 10.06
N ALA A 25 0.12 -6.39 9.12
CA ALA A 25 1.56 -6.39 8.87
C ALA A 25 2.36 -5.94 10.11
N VAL A 26 1.86 -4.97 10.88
CA VAL A 26 2.52 -4.55 12.14
C VAL A 26 2.43 -5.66 13.20
N VAL A 27 1.32 -6.39 13.32
CA VAL A 27 1.25 -7.58 14.19
C VAL A 27 2.33 -8.59 13.81
N ASP A 28 2.45 -8.90 12.53
CA ASP A 28 3.46 -9.85 12.04
C ASP A 28 4.89 -9.32 12.28
N VAL A 29 5.13 -8.01 12.15
CA VAL A 29 6.41 -7.37 12.49
C VAL A 29 6.76 -7.59 13.97
N LEU A 30 5.84 -7.27 14.87
CA LEU A 30 6.07 -7.41 16.31
C LEU A 30 6.32 -8.88 16.67
N GLN A 31 5.55 -9.79 16.08
CA GLN A 31 5.74 -11.23 16.27
C GLN A 31 7.09 -11.72 15.72
N ALA A 32 7.55 -11.21 14.57
CA ALA A 32 8.86 -11.53 14.01
C ALA A 32 10.00 -11.05 14.91
N MET A 33 9.78 -9.95 15.64
CA MET A 33 10.73 -9.42 16.62
C MET A 33 10.61 -10.04 18.02
N GLY A 34 9.74 -11.03 18.20
CA GLY A 34 9.52 -11.68 19.50
C GLY A 34 8.76 -10.83 20.51
N ILE A 35 8.02 -9.82 20.05
CA ILE A 35 7.20 -8.93 20.87
C ILE A 35 5.74 -9.37 20.76
N ALA A 36 5.21 -9.91 21.87
CA ALA A 36 3.80 -10.30 21.96
C ALA A 36 2.93 -9.09 22.30
N VAL A 37 2.04 -8.71 21.37
CA VAL A 37 1.05 -7.65 21.55
C VAL A 37 -0.28 -8.13 20.96
N ALA A 38 -1.38 -7.83 21.64
CA ALA A 38 -2.71 -8.17 21.16
C ALA A 38 -3.03 -7.44 19.84
N PRO A 39 -3.58 -8.12 18.81
CA PRO A 39 -3.92 -7.49 17.53
C PRO A 39 -4.78 -6.24 17.65
N GLU A 40 -5.70 -6.20 18.62
CA GLU A 40 -6.60 -5.07 18.87
C GLU A 40 -5.85 -3.82 19.36
N THR A 41 -4.75 -4.03 20.10
CA THR A 41 -3.87 -2.93 20.51
C THR A 41 -3.12 -2.38 19.31
N VAL A 42 -2.62 -3.25 18.42
CA VAL A 42 -1.95 -2.82 17.19
C VAL A 42 -2.90 -2.05 16.28
N ASP A 43 -4.12 -2.55 16.05
CA ASP A 43 -5.10 -1.88 15.20
C ASP A 43 -5.47 -0.48 15.73
N ARG A 44 -5.66 -0.34 17.05
CA ARG A 44 -5.88 0.95 17.70
C ARG A 44 -4.69 1.91 17.51
N CYS A 45 -3.46 1.41 17.56
CA CYS A 45 -2.24 2.21 17.40
C CYS A 45 -1.99 2.62 15.94
N VAL A 46 -2.31 1.77 14.97
CA VAL A 46 -2.12 2.05 13.53
C VAL A 46 -3.19 3.00 12.99
N GLN A 47 -4.39 3.02 13.59
CA GLN A 47 -5.49 3.92 13.22
C GLN A 47 -5.92 3.75 11.75
N THR A 48 -6.23 2.51 11.37
CA THR A 48 -6.69 2.14 10.02
C THR A 48 -7.93 2.96 9.61
N SER A 49 -7.87 3.63 8.47
CA SER A 49 -9.00 4.35 7.88
C SER A 49 -9.93 3.40 7.11
N LEU A 50 -11.24 3.52 7.31
CA LEU A 50 -12.23 2.65 6.66
C LEU A 50 -12.79 3.28 5.38
N ARG A 51 -13.15 2.40 4.44
CA ARG A 51 -13.88 2.77 3.21
C ARG A 51 -15.32 3.12 3.55
N ARG A 52 -15.85 4.20 3.00
CA ARG A 52 -17.26 4.58 3.11
C ARG A 52 -18.05 4.04 1.91
N ASN A 53 -18.20 2.72 1.82
CA ASN A 53 -18.77 2.05 0.64
C ASN A 53 -20.19 2.52 0.28
N GLU A 54 -21.00 2.87 1.27
CA GLU A 54 -22.39 3.31 1.08
C GLU A 54 -22.55 4.84 0.94
N ALA A 55 -21.44 5.59 0.92
CA ALA A 55 -21.50 7.04 0.82
C ALA A 55 -21.72 7.52 -0.63
N PRO A 56 -22.26 8.75 -0.81
CA PRO A 56 -22.29 9.42 -2.12
C PRO A 56 -20.90 9.51 -2.76
N LEU A 57 -20.86 9.67 -4.09
CA LEU A 57 -19.62 9.58 -4.85
C LEU A 57 -18.45 10.43 -4.29
N PRO A 58 -18.61 11.72 -3.95
CA PRO A 58 -17.49 12.51 -3.41
C PRO A 58 -16.89 11.91 -2.14
N ASP A 59 -17.75 11.60 -1.15
CA ASP A 59 -17.34 11.00 0.13
C ASP A 59 -16.74 9.60 -0.06
N TYR A 60 -17.29 8.81 -0.98
CA TYR A 60 -16.75 7.50 -1.34
C TYR A 60 -15.33 7.66 -1.86
N LEU A 61 -15.10 8.49 -2.89
CA LEU A 61 -13.79 8.69 -3.49
C LEU A 61 -12.78 9.25 -2.48
N HIS A 62 -13.17 10.24 -1.67
CA HIS A 62 -12.31 10.77 -0.61
C HIS A 62 -11.94 9.71 0.43
N SER A 63 -12.88 8.87 0.83
CA SER A 63 -12.60 7.76 1.75
C SER A 63 -11.69 6.71 1.10
N ARG A 64 -11.86 6.43 -0.20
CA ARG A 64 -11.04 5.48 -0.96
C ARG A 64 -9.58 5.94 -1.07
N SER A 65 -9.36 7.23 -1.27
CA SER A 65 -8.03 7.84 -1.32
C SER A 65 -7.23 7.62 -0.03
N LYS A 66 -7.92 7.51 1.12
CA LYS A 66 -7.29 7.41 2.45
C LYS A 66 -7.44 6.04 3.11
N ALA A 67 -8.24 5.14 2.54
CA ALA A 67 -8.58 3.86 3.17
C ALA A 67 -7.36 2.97 3.41
N GLY A 68 -7.30 2.34 4.58
CA GLY A 68 -6.20 1.54 5.11
C GLY A 68 -5.25 2.39 5.96
N ALA A 69 -3.93 2.18 5.83
CA ALA A 69 -2.93 2.84 6.66
C ALA A 69 -1.72 3.29 5.83
N THR A 70 -1.11 4.41 6.18
CA THR A 70 0.13 4.92 5.56
C THR A 70 1.36 4.30 6.21
N HIS A 71 2.53 4.39 5.56
CA HIS A 71 3.77 3.90 6.16
C HIS A 71 4.13 4.65 7.47
N GLN A 72 3.79 5.94 7.59
CA GLN A 72 3.96 6.68 8.84
C GLN A 72 3.07 6.12 9.97
N GLN A 73 1.83 5.73 9.64
CA GLN A 73 0.94 5.07 10.60
C GLN A 73 1.45 3.68 11.00
N LEU A 74 2.06 2.93 10.07
CA LEU A 74 2.71 1.67 10.40
C LEU A 74 3.90 1.89 11.36
N ILE A 75 4.77 2.86 11.07
CA ILE A 75 5.94 3.17 11.92
C ILE A 75 5.51 3.62 13.32
N SER A 76 4.63 4.61 13.39
CA SER A 76 4.14 5.14 14.67
C SER A 76 3.27 4.12 15.43
N GLY A 77 2.51 3.29 14.72
CA GLY A 77 1.71 2.23 15.31
C GLY A 77 2.58 1.13 15.92
N ALA A 78 3.65 0.71 15.23
CA ALA A 78 4.62 -0.26 15.76
C ALA A 78 5.38 0.29 16.97
N ASP A 79 5.79 1.56 16.93
CA ASP A 79 6.44 2.23 18.07
C ASP A 79 5.51 2.26 19.29
N GLN A 80 4.27 2.75 19.14
CA GLN A 80 3.30 2.83 20.23
C GLN A 80 2.92 1.45 20.77
N ALA A 81 2.59 0.49 19.90
CA ALA A 81 2.17 -0.85 20.30
C ALA A 81 3.30 -1.64 20.98
N SER A 82 4.56 -1.34 20.65
CA SER A 82 5.73 -1.96 21.26
C SER A 82 6.28 -1.22 22.48
N GLU A 83 5.62 -0.14 22.92
CA GLU A 83 6.07 0.75 24.00
C GLU A 83 7.47 1.34 23.73
N GLY A 84 7.71 1.74 22.49
CA GLY A 84 8.96 2.35 22.06
C GLY A 84 10.10 1.37 21.77
N ARG A 85 9.87 0.05 21.82
CA ARG A 85 10.92 -0.95 21.56
C ARG A 85 11.26 -1.12 20.08
N VAL A 86 10.34 -0.79 19.19
CA VAL A 86 10.50 -0.91 17.74
C VAL A 86 10.57 0.46 17.09
N ILE A 87 11.51 0.64 16.19
CA ILE A 87 11.60 1.80 15.31
C ILE A 87 11.49 1.33 13.85
N GLY A 88 10.92 2.19 13.00
CA GLY A 88 10.83 1.92 11.58
C GLY A 88 11.35 3.08 10.74
N ARG A 89 11.84 2.75 9.54
CA ARG A 89 12.20 3.72 8.51
C ARG A 89 11.66 3.28 7.16
N PHE A 90 11.06 4.22 6.46
CA PHE A 90 10.55 4.01 5.11
C PHE A 90 11.57 4.39 4.03
N PHE A 91 11.63 3.58 2.98
CA PHE A 91 12.39 3.84 1.76
C PHE A 91 11.43 3.86 0.59
N ALA A 92 11.24 5.02 -0.01
CA ALA A 92 10.43 5.15 -1.23
C ALA A 92 11.13 4.46 -2.41
N LEU A 93 10.37 3.70 -3.19
CA LEU A 93 10.86 3.10 -4.44
C LEU A 93 10.32 3.80 -5.69
N HIS A 94 9.45 4.81 -5.52
CA HIS A 94 9.02 5.74 -6.55
C HIS A 94 9.53 7.17 -6.27
N PRO A 95 9.93 7.96 -7.29
CA PRO A 95 10.30 7.54 -8.64
C PRO A 95 11.37 6.45 -8.62
N GLN A 96 11.61 5.79 -9.76
CA GLN A 96 12.48 4.62 -9.86
C GLN A 96 13.84 4.85 -9.18
N ARG A 97 14.29 3.87 -8.40
CA ARG A 97 15.52 3.92 -7.61
C ARG A 97 16.59 2.98 -8.15
N GLN A 98 17.85 3.34 -7.98
CA GLN A 98 18.99 2.50 -8.33
C GLN A 98 19.28 1.53 -7.16
N VAL A 99 18.54 0.41 -7.13
CA VAL A 99 18.69 -0.62 -6.10
C VAL A 99 18.53 -2.01 -6.72
N LYS A 100 19.34 -2.97 -6.26
CA LYS A 100 19.08 -4.40 -6.47
C LYS A 100 18.27 -4.90 -5.30
N LEU A 101 16.97 -5.08 -5.51
CA LEU A 101 16.00 -5.21 -4.44
C LEU A 101 16.26 -6.45 -3.57
N VAL A 102 16.47 -7.61 -4.19
CA VAL A 102 16.69 -8.88 -3.46
C VAL A 102 17.96 -8.84 -2.60
N PRO A 103 19.15 -8.46 -3.13
CA PRO A 103 20.35 -8.30 -2.31
C PRO A 103 20.20 -7.26 -1.20
N TRP A 104 19.50 -6.15 -1.47
CA TRP A 104 19.27 -5.10 -0.48
C TRP A 104 18.37 -5.58 0.66
N LEU A 105 17.26 -6.27 0.35
CA LEU A 105 16.41 -6.92 1.35
C LEU A 105 17.16 -7.99 2.15
N ALA A 106 17.97 -8.82 1.47
CA ALA A 106 18.77 -9.85 2.13
C ALA A 106 19.71 -9.26 3.19
N HIS A 107 20.40 -8.16 2.88
CA HIS A 107 21.27 -7.44 3.82
C HIS A 107 20.54 -7.06 5.10
N TRP A 108 19.36 -6.44 4.99
CA TRP A 108 18.58 -5.99 6.14
C TRP A 108 17.99 -7.15 6.95
N ILE A 109 17.43 -8.15 6.28
CA ILE A 109 16.86 -9.34 6.93
C ILE A 109 17.94 -10.10 7.71
N LEU A 110 19.14 -10.25 7.16
CA LEU A 110 20.26 -10.91 7.84
C LEU A 110 20.72 -10.17 9.10
N ARG A 111 20.53 -8.84 9.15
CA ARG A 111 20.80 -8.01 10.33
C ARG A 111 19.61 -7.94 11.29
N GLY A 112 18.55 -8.72 11.06
CA GLY A 112 17.39 -8.78 11.94
C GLY A 112 16.39 -7.64 11.75
N ALA A 113 16.47 -6.88 10.66
CA ALA A 113 15.40 -5.96 10.30
C ALA A 113 14.23 -6.72 9.67
N VAL A 114 13.01 -6.23 9.91
CA VAL A 114 11.78 -6.82 9.39
C VAL A 114 11.20 -5.89 8.31
N PRO A 115 11.18 -6.29 7.02
CA PRO A 115 10.62 -5.48 5.95
C PRO A 115 9.10 -5.65 5.81
N VAL A 116 8.41 -4.54 5.55
CA VAL A 116 7.03 -4.49 5.09
C VAL A 116 6.98 -3.73 3.77
N ALA A 117 6.48 -4.37 2.72
CA ALA A 117 6.24 -3.78 1.43
C ALA A 117 4.91 -3.01 1.42
N THR A 118 4.93 -1.77 0.95
CA THR A 118 3.73 -0.99 0.62
C THR A 118 3.62 -0.94 -0.91
N MET A 119 2.64 -1.67 -1.44
CA MET A 119 2.55 -2.00 -2.87
C MET A 119 1.25 -1.55 -3.48
N ASN A 120 1.31 -1.13 -4.75
CA ASN A 120 0.12 -0.97 -5.57
C ASN A 120 -0.19 -2.29 -6.27
N MET A 121 -1.25 -2.99 -5.85
CA MET A 121 -1.63 -4.28 -6.44
C MET A 121 -2.28 -4.13 -7.83
N GLN A 122 -2.51 -2.90 -8.28
CA GLN A 122 -3.03 -2.57 -9.61
C GLN A 122 -1.95 -2.59 -10.69
N ARG A 123 -0.69 -2.81 -10.29
CA ARG A 123 0.49 -2.93 -11.14
C ARG A 123 0.90 -4.39 -11.28
N ALA A 124 1.61 -4.69 -12.37
CA ALA A 124 2.03 -6.05 -12.71
C ALA A 124 0.87 -7.07 -12.66
N VAL A 125 -0.26 -6.70 -13.28
CA VAL A 125 -1.44 -7.56 -13.44
C VAL A 125 -1.38 -8.18 -14.84
N SER A 126 -1.47 -9.50 -14.94
CA SER A 126 -1.41 -10.19 -16.22
C SER A 126 -2.56 -9.78 -17.13
N ARG A 127 -2.34 -9.79 -18.44
CA ARG A 127 -3.37 -9.44 -19.42
C ARG A 127 -4.55 -10.41 -19.30
N GLY A 128 -5.74 -9.86 -19.05
CA GLY A 128 -6.98 -10.62 -18.91
C GLY A 128 -7.39 -10.88 -17.45
N ASP A 129 -6.48 -10.67 -16.50
CA ASP A 129 -6.81 -10.77 -15.09
C ASP A 129 -7.54 -9.52 -14.59
N GLN A 130 -8.38 -9.70 -13.57
CA GLN A 130 -9.07 -8.59 -12.94
C GLN A 130 -8.08 -7.76 -12.12
N ILE A 131 -8.04 -6.44 -12.38
CA ILE A 131 -7.22 -5.51 -11.60
C ILE A 131 -7.71 -5.49 -10.14
N PRO A 132 -6.84 -5.78 -9.16
CA PRO A 132 -7.17 -5.70 -7.74
C PRO A 132 -7.62 -4.28 -7.36
N ASP A 133 -8.55 -4.15 -6.44
CA ASP A 133 -9.02 -2.84 -5.98
C ASP A 133 -8.35 -2.41 -4.67
N ALA A 134 -7.00 -2.38 -4.66
CA ALA A 134 -6.25 -2.11 -3.44
C ALA A 134 -4.79 -1.69 -3.64
N TRP A 135 -4.35 -0.81 -2.74
CA TRP A 135 -2.98 -0.82 -2.21
C TRP A 135 -2.90 -1.80 -1.04
N HIS A 136 -1.74 -2.42 -0.84
CA HIS A 136 -1.59 -3.46 0.17
C HIS A 136 -0.26 -3.36 0.93
N HIS A 137 -0.29 -3.78 2.20
CA HIS A 137 0.89 -3.94 3.04
C HIS A 137 1.14 -5.41 3.29
N GLN A 138 2.36 -5.88 3.02
CA GLN A 138 2.74 -7.27 3.30
C GLN A 138 4.12 -7.33 3.92
N LEU A 139 4.25 -8.13 4.98
CA LEU A 139 5.55 -8.44 5.55
C LEU A 139 6.32 -9.35 4.60
N ILE A 140 7.56 -8.97 4.30
CA ILE A 140 8.51 -9.80 3.56
C ILE A 140 9.27 -10.66 4.56
N PHE A 141 8.97 -11.95 4.62
CA PHE A 141 9.63 -12.86 5.56
C PHE A 141 10.91 -13.49 5.01
N GLY A 142 11.19 -13.33 3.71
CA GLY A 142 12.38 -13.90 3.11
C GLY A 142 12.60 -13.44 1.68
N VAL A 143 13.80 -13.76 1.16
CA VAL A 143 14.16 -13.59 -0.24
C VAL A 143 14.96 -14.80 -0.72
N ALA A 144 14.90 -15.07 -2.02
CA ALA A 144 15.71 -16.04 -2.76
C ALA A 144 16.21 -15.37 -4.06
N PRO A 145 17.16 -15.98 -4.79
CA PRO A 145 17.59 -15.43 -6.08
C PRO A 145 16.40 -15.14 -7.00
N GLY A 146 16.19 -13.85 -7.32
CA GLY A 146 15.11 -13.38 -8.19
C GLY A 146 13.69 -13.44 -7.59
N ALA A 147 13.53 -13.68 -6.29
CA ALA A 147 12.21 -13.84 -5.69
C ALA A 147 12.10 -13.30 -4.25
N VAL A 148 10.90 -12.86 -3.89
CA VAL A 148 10.55 -12.33 -2.57
C VAL A 148 9.40 -13.13 -1.99
N PHE A 149 9.54 -13.52 -0.72
CA PHE A 149 8.53 -14.26 0.03
C PHE A 149 7.78 -13.33 0.98
N MET A 150 6.46 -13.29 0.86
CA MET A 150 5.59 -12.40 1.62
C MET A 150 4.51 -13.16 2.39
N THR A 151 3.92 -12.51 3.39
CA THR A 151 2.83 -13.07 4.20
C THR A 151 1.53 -12.30 4.02
N ASN A 152 0.44 -12.94 4.46
CA ASN A 152 -0.93 -12.41 4.43
C ASN A 152 -1.41 -11.96 3.03
N PRO A 153 -1.65 -12.92 2.10
CA PRO A 153 -1.40 -14.37 2.20
C PRO A 153 0.07 -14.74 1.96
N ILE A 154 0.44 -16.01 2.20
CA ILE A 154 1.75 -16.52 1.77
C ILE A 154 1.83 -16.38 0.25
N ASP A 155 2.84 -15.65 -0.19
CA ASP A 155 3.05 -15.37 -1.60
C ASP A 155 4.54 -15.43 -1.98
N LEU A 156 4.80 -15.80 -3.23
CA LEU A 156 6.12 -15.86 -3.85
C LEU A 156 6.08 -15.07 -5.14
N VAL A 157 6.73 -13.92 -5.14
CA VAL A 157 6.69 -12.97 -6.25
C VAL A 157 8.08 -12.81 -6.84
N SER A 158 8.16 -12.69 -8.16
CA SER A 158 9.43 -12.40 -8.85
C SER A 158 9.95 -11.00 -8.51
N GLU A 159 11.27 -10.80 -8.59
CA GLU A 159 11.88 -9.49 -8.34
C GLU A 159 11.37 -8.41 -9.32
N GLU A 160 11.07 -8.79 -10.57
CA GLU A 160 10.52 -7.89 -11.59
C GLU A 160 9.10 -7.44 -11.22
N GLU A 161 8.21 -8.38 -10.93
CA GLU A 161 6.82 -8.11 -10.59
C GLU A 161 6.68 -7.26 -9.32
N ILE A 162 7.44 -7.59 -8.26
CA ILE A 162 7.40 -6.80 -7.02
C ILE A 162 7.98 -5.39 -7.24
N HIS A 163 8.99 -5.25 -8.10
CA HIS A 163 9.58 -3.94 -8.41
C HIS A 163 8.57 -3.04 -9.13
N GLU A 164 7.78 -3.58 -10.07
CA GLU A 164 6.68 -2.82 -10.69
C GLU A 164 5.61 -2.37 -9.69
N ARG A 165 5.28 -3.20 -8.69
CA ARG A 165 4.32 -2.86 -7.63
C ARG A 165 4.87 -1.86 -6.62
N LEU A 166 6.17 -1.89 -6.37
CA LEU A 166 6.88 -0.99 -5.44
C LEU A 166 7.33 0.33 -6.08
N CYS A 167 7.36 0.43 -7.41
CA CYS A 167 7.66 1.65 -8.15
C CYS A 167 6.40 2.18 -8.84
N SER A 168 5.41 2.64 -8.05
CA SER A 168 4.15 3.19 -8.53
C SER A 168 3.97 4.62 -8.03
N GLU A 169 3.38 5.47 -8.87
CA GLU A 169 2.82 6.73 -8.40
C GLU A 169 1.74 6.47 -7.34
N SER A 170 1.53 7.45 -6.47
CA SER A 170 0.49 7.48 -5.42
C SER A 170 -0.90 7.69 -6.03
N VAL A 171 -1.33 6.75 -6.86
CA VAL A 171 -2.62 6.74 -7.58
C VAL A 171 -3.37 5.44 -7.29
N LEU A 172 -4.69 5.52 -7.22
CA LEU A 172 -5.60 4.40 -7.10
C LEU A 172 -6.61 4.45 -8.25
N LEU A 173 -6.79 3.31 -8.92
CA LEU A 173 -7.82 3.09 -9.93
C LEU A 173 -9.11 2.64 -9.24
N ILE A 174 -10.20 3.36 -9.48
CA ILE A 174 -11.55 3.01 -9.04
C ILE A 174 -12.34 2.50 -10.24
N ARG A 175 -13.05 1.39 -10.10
CA ARG A 175 -13.81 0.79 -11.20
C ARG A 175 -14.96 1.70 -11.64
N ARG A 176 -15.21 1.76 -12.95
CA ARG A 176 -16.35 2.49 -13.54
C ARG A 176 -17.68 2.13 -12.86
N GLU A 177 -17.93 0.84 -12.66
CA GLU A 177 -19.16 0.34 -12.02
C GLU A 177 -19.41 0.95 -10.63
N ASP A 178 -18.35 1.17 -9.86
CA ASP A 178 -18.44 1.76 -8.52
C ASP A 178 -18.71 3.26 -8.57
N VAL A 179 -18.17 3.94 -9.59
CA VAL A 179 -18.43 5.36 -9.82
C VAL A 179 -19.88 5.54 -10.25
N LEU A 180 -20.31 4.84 -11.30
CA LEU A 180 -21.63 4.99 -11.90
C LEU A 180 -22.76 4.62 -10.94
N ARG A 181 -22.61 3.55 -10.15
CA ARG A 181 -23.61 3.15 -9.14
C ARG A 181 -23.89 4.26 -8.11
N ARG A 182 -22.93 5.16 -7.89
CA ARG A 182 -23.00 6.24 -6.89
C ARG A 182 -23.34 7.60 -7.49
N LEU A 183 -23.60 7.66 -8.79
CA LEU A 183 -24.14 8.84 -9.43
C LEU A 183 -25.64 8.91 -9.17
N GLY A 184 -26.03 9.75 -8.21
CA GLY A 184 -27.41 10.14 -7.97
C GLY A 184 -27.72 11.50 -8.60
N PRO A 185 -29.02 11.83 -8.79
CA PRO A 185 -29.43 13.12 -9.35
C PRO A 185 -28.97 14.33 -8.51
N ASP A 186 -28.75 14.13 -7.22
CA ASP A 186 -28.35 15.17 -6.27
C ASP A 186 -26.81 15.28 -6.08
N VAL A 187 -26.02 14.50 -6.83
CA VAL A 187 -24.56 14.51 -6.68
C VAL A 187 -23.98 15.77 -7.33
N ASN A 188 -23.48 16.68 -6.50
CA ASN A 188 -22.71 17.82 -6.95
C ASN A 188 -21.24 17.43 -7.17
N LEU A 189 -20.84 17.27 -8.44
CA LEU A 189 -19.46 16.88 -8.80
C LEU A 189 -18.41 17.87 -8.32
N ALA A 190 -18.76 19.16 -8.15
CA ALA A 190 -17.80 20.14 -7.64
C ALA A 190 -17.29 19.78 -6.24
N ASP A 191 -18.05 19.01 -5.45
CA ASP A 191 -17.63 18.59 -4.10
C ASP A 191 -16.50 17.55 -4.13
N ILE A 192 -16.24 16.90 -5.27
CA ILE A 192 -15.06 16.05 -5.46
C ILE A 192 -13.77 16.86 -5.29
N THR A 193 -13.72 18.06 -5.88
CA THR A 193 -12.48 18.84 -5.99
C THR A 193 -12.47 20.11 -5.15
N LYS A 194 -13.59 20.83 -5.06
CA LYS A 194 -13.68 22.16 -4.44
C LYS A 194 -13.37 22.15 -2.94
N GLN A 195 -13.66 21.03 -2.28
CA GLN A 195 -13.49 20.86 -0.84
C GLN A 195 -12.22 20.08 -0.48
N HIS A 196 -11.45 19.56 -1.46
CA HIS A 196 -10.35 18.67 -1.15
C HIS A 196 -9.02 19.43 -0.95
N PRO A 197 -8.32 19.24 0.19
CA PRO A 197 -7.09 19.98 0.50
C PRO A 197 -5.88 19.52 -0.33
N ASP A 198 -5.91 18.31 -0.88
CA ASP A 198 -4.83 17.76 -1.68
C ASP A 198 -4.91 18.26 -3.15
N PRO A 199 -3.89 19.01 -3.63
CA PRO A 199 -3.89 19.55 -4.99
C PRO A 199 -3.85 18.47 -6.08
N HIS A 200 -3.42 17.24 -5.78
CA HIS A 200 -3.35 16.17 -6.78
C HIS A 200 -4.73 15.80 -7.36
N TRP A 201 -5.83 16.07 -6.65
CA TRP A 201 -7.18 15.88 -7.17
C TRP A 201 -7.47 16.78 -8.38
N LYS A 202 -6.92 18.00 -8.38
CA LYS A 202 -6.97 18.92 -9.52
C LYS A 202 -6.02 18.49 -10.62
N THR A 203 -4.80 18.08 -10.26
CA THR A 203 -3.79 17.61 -11.23
C THR A 203 -4.27 16.41 -12.04
N LEU A 204 -4.96 15.47 -11.39
CA LEU A 204 -5.54 14.30 -12.06
C LEU A 204 -6.89 14.59 -12.74
N ASP A 205 -7.43 15.80 -12.60
CA ASP A 205 -8.77 16.17 -13.10
C ASP A 205 -9.84 15.11 -12.78
N VAL A 206 -9.92 14.70 -11.50
CA VAL A 206 -10.83 13.62 -11.08
C VAL A 206 -12.29 13.95 -11.44
N GLU A 207 -12.67 15.21 -11.28
CA GLU A 207 -14.00 15.71 -11.64
C GLU A 207 -14.28 15.61 -13.15
N GLY A 208 -13.33 16.00 -13.99
CA GLY A 208 -13.43 15.86 -15.44
C GLY A 208 -13.51 14.41 -15.90
N GLN A 209 -12.74 13.51 -15.29
CA GLN A 209 -12.83 12.06 -15.56
C GLN A 209 -14.23 11.50 -15.24
N VAL A 210 -14.85 11.91 -14.12
CA VAL A 210 -16.23 11.50 -13.80
C VAL A 210 -17.23 12.02 -14.82
N ARG A 211 -17.10 13.28 -15.25
CA ARG A 211 -17.95 13.84 -16.31
C ARG A 211 -17.83 13.07 -17.62
N LEU A 212 -16.61 12.71 -18.00
CA LEU A 212 -16.36 11.88 -19.18
C LEU A 212 -17.12 10.55 -19.07
N MET A 213 -17.01 9.85 -17.94
CA MET A 213 -17.73 8.59 -17.72
C MET A 213 -19.25 8.76 -17.84
N MET A 214 -19.81 9.88 -17.35
CA MET A 214 -21.23 10.20 -17.49
C MET A 214 -21.62 10.38 -18.96
N SER A 215 -20.88 11.19 -19.71
CA SER A 215 -21.16 11.43 -21.13
C SER A 215 -21.04 10.16 -21.97
N GLU A 216 -20.09 9.27 -21.65
CA GLU A 216 -19.97 7.94 -22.28
C GLU A 216 -21.15 7.01 -21.97
N GLU A 217 -21.91 7.26 -20.90
CA GLU A 217 -23.10 6.48 -20.55
C GLU A 217 -24.37 7.01 -21.22
N GLU A 218 -24.41 8.32 -21.49
CA GLU A 218 -25.48 8.96 -22.27
C GLU A 218 -25.35 8.68 -23.78
N GLN A 219 -24.11 8.51 -24.27
CA GLN A 219 -23.80 8.17 -25.66
C GLN A 219 -23.87 6.64 -25.83
N ASP A 220 -25.04 6.14 -26.23
CA ASP A 220 -25.34 4.71 -26.41
C ASP A 220 -24.72 4.14 -27.72
N GLU A 221 -23.49 4.54 -28.04
CA GLU A 221 -22.76 4.03 -29.21
C GLU A 221 -22.00 2.75 -28.83
N GLU A 222 -22.54 1.59 -29.24
CA GLU A 222 -21.97 0.24 -28.99
C GLU A 222 -20.49 0.08 -29.40
N ASN A 223 -19.93 0.98 -30.21
CA ASN A 223 -18.56 0.91 -30.73
C ASN A 223 -17.57 1.88 -30.08
N CYS A 224 -17.95 2.64 -29.04
CA CYS A 224 -17.02 3.55 -28.36
C CYS A 224 -16.26 2.84 -27.22
N VAL A 225 -14.94 3.07 -27.14
CA VAL A 225 -14.11 2.52 -26.05
C VAL A 225 -14.39 3.31 -24.78
N LYS A 226 -15.15 2.71 -23.86
CA LYS A 226 -15.51 3.35 -22.58
C LYS A 226 -14.34 3.38 -21.59
N THR A 227 -14.26 4.45 -20.81
CA THR A 227 -13.32 4.58 -19.70
C THR A 227 -13.67 3.61 -18.59
N LEU A 228 -12.79 2.62 -18.32
CA LEU A 228 -13.04 1.53 -17.36
C LEU A 228 -12.68 1.88 -15.92
N TYR A 229 -11.77 2.84 -15.71
CA TYR A 229 -11.26 3.20 -14.39
C TYR A 229 -11.12 4.70 -14.22
N LEU A 230 -11.44 5.18 -13.02
CA LEU A 230 -11.22 6.54 -12.56
C LEU A 230 -9.91 6.57 -11.76
N MET A 231 -9.01 7.47 -12.09
CA MET A 231 -7.77 7.67 -11.34
C MET A 231 -7.99 8.70 -10.22
N ILE A 232 -7.70 8.32 -8.98
CA ILE A 232 -7.69 9.25 -7.84
C ILE A 232 -6.34 9.23 -7.12
N PRO A 233 -5.96 10.29 -6.39
CA PRO A 233 -4.78 10.24 -5.53
C PRO A 233 -4.93 9.19 -4.44
N ALA A 234 -3.85 8.53 -4.06
CA ALA A 234 -3.78 7.58 -2.95
C ALA A 234 -2.87 8.14 -1.84
N ALA A 235 -3.27 7.98 -0.58
CA ALA A 235 -2.44 8.38 0.57
C ALA A 235 -1.17 7.53 0.73
N TYR A 236 -1.04 6.45 -0.04
CA TYR A 236 0.09 5.52 -0.02
C TYR A 236 1.27 6.06 -0.81
N THR A 237 2.47 5.77 -0.33
CA THR A 237 3.70 5.89 -1.13
C THR A 237 4.26 4.49 -1.30
N SER A 238 4.59 4.10 -2.53
CA SER A 238 5.14 2.78 -2.79
C SER A 238 6.58 2.68 -2.29
N GLY A 239 6.87 1.61 -1.56
CA GLY A 239 8.18 1.45 -0.95
C GLY A 239 8.25 0.37 0.11
N ILE A 240 9.34 0.37 0.86
CA ILE A 240 9.59 -0.62 1.91
C ILE A 240 9.81 0.09 3.23
N THR A 241 9.04 -0.31 4.24
CA THR A 241 9.30 0.05 5.63
C THR A 241 10.14 -1.04 6.26
N LEU A 242 11.33 -0.70 6.75
CA LEU A 242 12.16 -1.59 7.55
C LEU A 242 11.95 -1.27 9.02
N PHE A 243 11.72 -2.30 9.82
CA PHE A 243 11.61 -2.19 11.26
C PHE A 243 12.82 -2.85 11.94
N ALA A 244 13.29 -2.29 13.05
CA ALA A 244 14.31 -2.90 13.90
C ALA A 244 14.03 -2.62 15.39
N LEU A 245 14.62 -3.44 16.26
CA LEU A 245 14.64 -3.15 17.70
C LEU A 245 15.47 -1.89 17.95
N ARG A 246 14.90 -0.91 18.67
CA ARG A 246 15.45 0.44 18.85
C ARG A 246 16.90 0.45 19.34
N ASP A 247 17.25 -0.45 20.26
CA ASP A 247 18.59 -0.50 20.88
C ASP A 247 19.60 -1.38 20.11
N SER A 248 19.22 -1.89 18.93
CA SER A 248 20.10 -2.72 18.10
C SER A 248 21.08 -1.90 17.25
N GLU A 249 22.19 -2.52 16.85
CA GLU A 249 23.09 -1.94 15.85
C GLU A 249 22.38 -1.72 14.51
N THR A 250 21.48 -2.62 14.15
CA THR A 250 20.64 -2.55 12.95
C THR A 250 19.78 -1.30 12.94
N ALA A 251 19.15 -0.93 14.06
CA ALA A 251 18.39 0.32 14.15
C ALA A 251 19.27 1.54 13.93
N ARG A 252 20.48 1.56 14.50
CA ARG A 252 21.44 2.67 14.30
C ARG A 252 21.86 2.80 12.83
N GLU A 253 22.21 1.69 12.18
CA GLU A 253 22.54 1.67 10.76
C GLU A 253 21.35 2.09 9.89
N LEU A 254 20.16 1.58 10.20
CA LEU A 254 18.92 1.90 9.50
C LEU A 254 18.62 3.41 9.55
N MET A 255 18.72 4.02 10.71
CA MET A 255 18.45 5.46 10.87
C MET A 255 19.53 6.35 10.23
N ASN A 256 20.76 5.86 10.09
CA ASN A 256 21.86 6.59 9.47
C ASN A 256 22.03 6.33 7.96
N SER A 257 21.31 5.35 7.40
CA SER A 257 21.39 5.03 5.98
C SER A 257 20.90 6.22 5.13
N PRO A 258 21.46 6.48 3.95
CA PRO A 258 20.85 7.44 3.03
C PRO A 258 19.58 6.85 2.42
N ASP A 259 18.73 7.71 1.85
CA ASP A 259 17.64 7.25 1.00
C ASP A 259 18.19 6.58 -0.28
N LEU A 260 17.37 5.75 -0.91
CA LEU A 260 17.77 5.05 -2.13
C LEU A 260 18.04 6.08 -3.25
N PRO A 261 19.19 5.98 -3.93
CA PRO A 261 19.54 6.89 -5.02
C PRO A 261 18.51 6.80 -6.14
N LEU A 262 18.21 7.94 -6.78
CA LEU A 262 17.36 7.97 -7.96
C LEU A 262 18.04 7.22 -9.11
N PHE A 263 17.24 6.49 -9.89
CA PHE A 263 17.72 5.93 -11.14
C PHE A 263 17.92 7.07 -12.16
N SER A 264 19.17 7.29 -12.56
CA SER A 264 19.53 8.18 -13.66
C SER A 264 19.86 7.31 -14.88
N PRO A 265 19.07 7.35 -15.96
CA PRO A 265 19.50 6.71 -17.21
C PRO A 265 20.76 7.42 -17.71
N VAL A 266 21.84 6.64 -17.93
CA VAL A 266 23.09 7.08 -18.56
C VAL A 266 22.93 7.04 -20.07
#